data_AF-A0A538CGN6-F1
#
_entry.id   AF-A0A538CGN6-F1
#
_cell.length_a   1.000
_cell.length_b   1.000
_cell.length_c   1.000
_cell.angle_alpha   90.00
_cell.angle_beta   90.00
_cell.angle_gamma   90.00
#
_symmetry.space_group_name_H-M   'P 1'
#
loop_
_entity.id
_entity.type
_entity.pdbx_description
1 polymer ?
#
loop_
_entity_poly.entity_id
_entity_poly.type
_entity_poly.pdbx_seq_one_letter_code
_entity_poly.pdbx_strand_id
1 'polypeptide(L)'
;MIVQLPPTTAVAFVDARHGWAGGQGGLLGTSDGQTFRVELRAPIAGISALDRRRAWAITGDGFVLRTTDGQHWSRLGAPHLFHVQFVNAQTGFGLTRDGVVVRSTDAGRIWSQLQAPGLVQSECFSSLRDGWLARAGSVWTTHDGARTWVRLRLRPSSALPELGCRGHDVWVLWREGAAAGTEGYHVYRSLDGGSSWRAVLASPFQRRLPAISNDAGPFNVLGRGAAVFSGSCSPCDGFGTATIVRTLDGGASFRRSTPFRGYVPSALSFVDAARGWLVTGAHAASAAPARLGILWRSVDGGHSLRSVLRSPLLAP
;
A
#
# COMPACT_ATOMS: atom_id res chain seq x y z
N MET A 1 -11.32 -12.39 13.17
CA MET A 1 -10.80 -11.00 12.99
C MET A 1 -10.48 -10.86 11.52
N ILE A 2 -11.32 -10.12 10.82
CA ILE A 2 -11.34 -10.01 9.36
C ILE A 2 -10.16 -9.11 8.94
N VAL A 3 -9.41 -9.50 7.90
CA VAL A 3 -8.47 -8.60 7.23
C VAL A 3 -9.25 -7.33 6.84
N GLN A 4 -8.70 -6.13 7.07
CA GLN A 4 -9.42 -4.86 6.83
C GLN A 4 -9.99 -4.85 5.39
N LEU A 5 -11.16 -4.25 5.17
CA LEU A 5 -11.75 -4.16 3.82
C LEU A 5 -10.73 -3.56 2.83
N PRO A 6 -10.67 -4.07 1.58
CA PRO A 6 -9.60 -3.74 0.67
C PRO A 6 -9.62 -2.24 0.34
N PRO A 7 -8.46 -1.64 0.03
CA PRO A 7 -8.45 -0.34 -0.60
C PRO A 7 -9.29 -0.44 -1.89
N THR A 8 -10.21 0.50 -2.08
CA THR A 8 -11.11 0.50 -3.24
C THR A 8 -10.43 0.94 -4.52
N THR A 9 -9.14 1.30 -4.41
CA THR A 9 -8.27 1.73 -5.49
C THR A 9 -6.87 1.17 -5.30
N ALA A 10 -6.15 0.94 -6.39
CA ALA A 10 -4.76 0.53 -6.37
C ALA A 10 -3.97 1.36 -7.38
N VAL A 11 -2.70 1.61 -7.11
CA VAL A 11 -1.79 2.26 -8.06
C VAL A 11 -0.42 1.63 -7.94
N ALA A 12 0.21 1.33 -9.07
CA ALA A 12 1.56 0.78 -9.11
C ALA A 12 2.28 1.31 -10.35
N PHE A 13 3.32 2.10 -10.12
CA PHE A 13 4.23 2.58 -11.15
C PHE A 13 5.59 1.89 -10.98
N VAL A 14 6.18 1.51 -12.11
CA VAL A 14 7.51 0.87 -12.16
C VAL A 14 8.60 1.88 -12.51
N ASP A 15 8.23 2.95 -13.21
CA ASP A 15 9.09 4.09 -13.51
C ASP A 15 8.26 5.36 -13.73
N ALA A 16 8.90 6.45 -14.16
CA ALA A 16 8.28 7.76 -14.40
C ALA A 16 7.16 7.80 -15.45
N ARG A 17 7.03 6.74 -16.27
CA ARG A 17 6.21 6.66 -17.48
C ARG A 17 5.29 5.46 -17.51
N HIS A 18 5.68 4.34 -16.92
CA HIS A 18 4.94 3.08 -16.98
C HIS A 18 4.29 2.78 -15.63
N GLY A 19 3.00 2.49 -15.66
CA GLY A 19 2.26 2.10 -14.47
C GLY A 19 0.79 1.84 -14.75
N TRP A 20 0.11 1.42 -13.68
CA TRP A 20 -1.31 1.10 -13.69
C TRP A 20 -2.00 1.76 -12.50
N ALA A 21 -3.25 2.14 -12.71
CA ALA A 21 -4.17 2.60 -11.68
C ALA A 21 -5.50 1.85 -11.82
N GLY A 22 -6.03 1.37 -10.71
CA GLY A 22 -7.27 0.61 -10.65
C GLY A 22 -8.21 1.17 -9.59
N GLY A 23 -9.50 0.96 -9.80
CA GLY A 23 -10.56 1.28 -8.84
C GLY A 23 -11.81 0.46 -9.07
N GLN A 24 -12.95 0.90 -8.55
CA GLN A 24 -14.21 0.15 -8.66
C GLN A 24 -14.70 -0.03 -10.10
N GLY A 25 -14.35 0.87 -11.02
CA GLY A 25 -14.84 0.79 -12.39
C GLY A 25 -13.90 0.09 -13.38
N GLY A 26 -12.60 -0.05 -13.08
CA GLY A 26 -11.68 -0.64 -14.04
C GLY A 26 -10.20 -0.49 -13.72
N LEU A 27 -9.39 -1.04 -14.63
CA LEU A 27 -7.94 -0.92 -14.67
C LEU A 27 -7.53 0.01 -15.83
N LEU A 28 -6.66 0.96 -15.52
CA LEU A 28 -6.08 1.91 -16.46
C LEU A 28 -4.56 1.72 -16.51
N GLY A 29 -3.99 1.61 -17.71
CA GLY A 29 -2.55 1.55 -17.93
C GLY A 29 -2.00 2.80 -18.63
N THR A 30 -0.71 3.08 -18.44
CA THR A 30 0.01 4.17 -19.09
C THR A 30 1.44 3.76 -19.47
N SER A 31 1.96 4.34 -20.56
CA SER A 31 3.34 4.16 -21.05
C SER A 31 4.13 5.48 -21.18
N ASP A 32 3.50 6.60 -20.83
CA ASP A 32 4.09 7.94 -20.83
C ASP A 32 3.88 8.69 -19.50
N GLY A 33 3.08 8.15 -18.57
CA GLY A 33 2.76 8.74 -17.28
C GLY A 33 1.75 9.90 -17.36
N GLN A 34 1.16 10.13 -18.54
CA GLN A 34 0.29 11.26 -18.85
C GLN A 34 -1.03 10.83 -19.48
N THR A 35 -0.99 9.90 -20.44
CA THR A 35 -2.16 9.34 -21.10
C THR A 35 -2.47 7.96 -20.54
N PHE A 36 -3.76 7.71 -20.28
CA PHE A 36 -4.23 6.49 -19.65
C PHE A 36 -5.26 5.80 -20.53
N ARG A 37 -5.15 4.49 -20.68
CA ARG A 37 -6.03 3.65 -21.49
C ARG A 37 -6.75 2.64 -20.61
N VAL A 38 -8.02 2.38 -20.92
CA VAL A 38 -8.79 1.33 -20.25
C VAL A 38 -8.28 -0.02 -20.74
N GLU A 39 -7.73 -0.81 -19.82
CA GLU A 39 -7.24 -2.16 -20.11
C GLU A 39 -8.24 -3.23 -19.65
N LEU A 40 -8.98 -2.96 -18.56
CA LEU A 40 -10.10 -3.79 -18.10
C LEU A 40 -11.24 -2.95 -17.52
N ARG A 41 -12.46 -3.46 -17.65
CA ARG A 41 -13.67 -2.97 -16.98
C ARG A 41 -14.14 -3.95 -15.91
N ALA A 42 -13.36 -4.04 -14.85
CA ALA A 42 -13.67 -4.83 -13.65
C ALA A 42 -13.11 -4.13 -12.42
N PRO A 43 -13.75 -4.24 -11.24
CA PRO A 43 -13.22 -3.68 -10.00
C PRO A 43 -11.82 -4.22 -9.70
N ILE A 44 -10.89 -3.36 -9.34
CA ILE A 44 -9.49 -3.72 -9.00
C ILE A 44 -9.22 -3.37 -7.54
N ALA A 45 -8.75 -4.36 -6.78
CA ALA A 45 -8.44 -4.23 -5.35
C ALA A 45 -6.92 -4.11 -5.06
N GLY A 46 -6.07 -4.58 -5.97
CA GLY A 46 -4.62 -4.57 -5.77
C GLY A 46 -3.85 -4.72 -7.07
N ILE A 47 -2.65 -4.15 -7.13
CA ILE A 47 -1.75 -4.24 -8.28
C ILE A 47 -0.32 -4.49 -7.77
N SER A 48 0.33 -5.52 -8.30
CA SER A 48 1.75 -5.79 -8.10
C SER A 48 2.46 -5.69 -9.44
N ALA A 49 3.19 -4.59 -9.67
CA ALA A 49 3.94 -4.38 -10.89
C ALA A 49 5.42 -4.73 -10.70
N LEU A 50 5.96 -5.59 -11.57
CA LEU A 50 7.36 -6.01 -11.54
C LEU A 50 8.21 -5.15 -12.49
N ASP A 51 7.70 -4.92 -13.70
CA ASP A 51 8.31 -4.05 -14.69
C ASP A 51 7.27 -3.55 -15.71
N ARG A 52 7.73 -2.84 -16.73
CA ARG A 52 6.88 -2.22 -17.77
C ARG A 52 6.03 -3.19 -18.60
N ARG A 53 6.31 -4.50 -18.55
CA ARG A 53 5.58 -5.55 -19.29
C ARG A 53 4.90 -6.55 -18.38
N ARG A 54 5.39 -6.74 -17.15
CA ARG A 54 4.94 -7.79 -16.25
C ARG A 54 4.32 -7.20 -14.99
N ALA A 55 3.02 -7.45 -14.82
CA ALA A 55 2.26 -7.06 -13.65
C ALA A 55 1.15 -8.06 -13.35
N TRP A 56 0.70 -8.05 -12.10
CA TRP A 56 -0.44 -8.79 -11.61
C TRP A 56 -1.42 -7.83 -10.96
N ALA A 57 -2.70 -8.17 -11.01
CA ALA A 57 -3.76 -7.43 -10.36
C ALA A 57 -4.73 -8.39 -9.68
N ILE A 58 -5.39 -7.91 -8.63
CA ILE A 58 -6.50 -8.63 -7.99
C ILE A 58 -7.79 -7.89 -8.33
N THR A 59 -8.81 -8.63 -8.78
CA THR A 59 -10.16 -8.09 -8.96
C THR A 59 -10.91 -7.97 -7.63
N GLY A 60 -11.99 -7.18 -7.56
CA GLY A 60 -12.76 -6.98 -6.32
C GLY A 60 -13.33 -8.26 -5.68
N ASP A 61 -13.53 -9.31 -6.48
CA ASP A 61 -13.95 -10.67 -6.08
C ASP A 61 -12.78 -11.63 -5.78
N GLY A 62 -11.53 -11.16 -5.87
CA GLY A 62 -10.33 -11.86 -5.42
C GLY A 62 -9.63 -12.74 -6.46
N PHE A 63 -9.97 -12.60 -7.75
CA PHE A 63 -9.26 -13.33 -8.82
C PHE A 63 -7.98 -12.62 -9.21
N VAL A 64 -6.98 -13.41 -9.61
CA VAL A 64 -5.69 -12.89 -10.06
C VAL A 64 -5.73 -12.70 -11.57
N LEU A 65 -5.32 -11.51 -12.01
CA LEU A 65 -5.05 -11.19 -13.40
C LEU A 65 -3.53 -11.07 -13.59
N ARG A 66 -3.06 -11.34 -14.81
CA ARG A 66 -1.66 -11.16 -15.20
C ARG A 66 -1.55 -10.57 -16.59
N THR A 67 -0.60 -9.65 -16.75
CA THR A 67 -0.08 -9.21 -18.04
C THR A 67 1.38 -9.62 -18.22
N THR A 68 1.79 -9.88 -19.46
CA THR A 68 3.18 -10.18 -19.85
C THR A 68 3.74 -9.23 -20.91
N ASP A 69 2.89 -8.36 -21.45
CA ASP A 69 3.24 -7.33 -22.43
C ASP A 69 2.93 -5.90 -21.93
N GLY A 70 2.28 -5.78 -20.78
CA GLY A 70 1.89 -4.53 -20.13
C GLY A 70 0.61 -3.91 -20.69
N GLN A 71 -0.15 -4.63 -21.51
CA GLN A 71 -1.33 -4.13 -22.19
C GLN A 71 -2.51 -5.11 -22.13
N HIS A 72 -2.25 -6.39 -22.35
CA HIS A 72 -3.26 -7.43 -22.36
C HIS A 72 -3.21 -8.21 -21.05
N TRP A 73 -4.39 -8.45 -20.47
CA TRP A 73 -4.53 -9.12 -19.20
C TRP A 73 -5.28 -10.43 -19.35
N SER A 74 -4.76 -11.45 -18.69
CA SER A 74 -5.33 -12.79 -18.64
C SER A 74 -5.71 -13.11 -17.20
N ARG A 75 -6.87 -13.74 -17.02
CA ARG A 75 -7.29 -14.24 -15.72
C ARG A 75 -6.56 -15.55 -15.42
N LEU A 76 -5.97 -15.63 -14.24
CA LEU A 76 -5.35 -16.82 -13.67
C LEU A 76 -6.33 -17.49 -12.68
N GLY A 77 -5.86 -18.51 -11.96
CA GLY A 77 -6.64 -19.22 -10.93
C GLY A 77 -7.14 -18.32 -9.79
N ALA A 78 -7.86 -18.93 -8.84
CA ALA A 78 -8.75 -18.23 -7.92
C ALA A 78 -8.45 -18.49 -6.42
N PRO A 79 -7.41 -17.91 -5.81
CA PRO A 79 -7.15 -18.10 -4.39
C PRO A 79 -8.00 -17.17 -3.49
N HIS A 80 -8.97 -16.43 -4.06
CA HIS A 80 -9.69 -15.35 -3.38
C HIS A 80 -8.74 -14.43 -2.61
N LEU A 81 -7.74 -13.92 -3.32
CA LEU A 81 -6.71 -13.08 -2.74
C LEU A 81 -7.27 -11.73 -2.33
N PHE A 82 -6.70 -11.22 -1.24
CA PHE A 82 -6.89 -9.89 -0.72
C PHE A 82 -5.69 -8.98 -1.03
N HIS A 83 -4.48 -9.54 -0.98
CA HIS A 83 -3.24 -8.86 -1.35
C HIS A 83 -2.35 -9.79 -2.18
N VAL A 84 -1.53 -9.20 -3.06
CA VAL A 84 -0.59 -9.93 -3.91
C VAL A 84 0.69 -9.14 -4.08
N GLN A 85 1.82 -9.85 -4.03
CA GLN A 85 3.14 -9.29 -4.30
C GLN A 85 3.98 -10.31 -5.05
N PHE A 86 4.54 -9.91 -6.20
CA PHE A 86 5.51 -10.71 -6.94
C PHE A 86 6.93 -10.19 -6.72
N VAL A 87 7.81 -11.07 -6.23
CA VAL A 87 9.24 -10.75 -5.99
C VAL A 87 10.10 -11.02 -7.22
N ASN A 88 9.61 -11.83 -8.15
CA ASN A 88 10.18 -12.01 -9.48
C ASN A 88 9.09 -12.47 -10.48
N ALA A 89 9.48 -12.84 -11.70
CA ALA A 89 8.53 -13.15 -12.77
C ALA A 89 7.74 -14.46 -12.58
N GLN A 90 8.15 -15.31 -11.62
CA GLN A 90 7.59 -16.64 -11.38
C GLN A 90 7.05 -16.78 -9.96
N THR A 91 7.69 -16.18 -8.97
CA THR A 91 7.35 -16.33 -7.57
C THR A 91 6.59 -15.12 -7.05
N GLY A 92 5.40 -15.39 -6.53
CA GLY A 92 4.56 -14.42 -5.86
C GLY A 92 4.04 -14.95 -4.54
N PHE A 93 3.72 -14.02 -3.66
CA PHE A 93 3.07 -14.26 -2.37
C PHE A 93 1.73 -13.53 -2.38
N GLY A 94 0.79 -14.04 -1.61
CA GLY A 94 -0.49 -13.39 -1.43
C GLY A 94 -1.10 -13.76 -0.09
N LEU A 95 -2.09 -12.97 0.30
CA LEU A 95 -2.88 -13.16 1.50
C LEU A 95 -4.34 -13.32 1.10
N THR A 96 -5.01 -14.36 1.59
CA THR A 96 -6.45 -14.54 1.42
C THR A 96 -7.22 -13.68 2.42
N ARG A 97 -8.52 -13.47 2.20
CA ARG A 97 -9.38 -12.72 3.14
C ARG A 97 -9.44 -13.34 4.55
N ASP A 98 -9.23 -14.64 4.65
CA ASP A 98 -9.22 -15.37 5.91
C ASP A 98 -7.87 -15.27 6.64
N GLY A 99 -6.88 -14.58 6.05
CA GLY A 99 -5.56 -14.38 6.62
C GLY A 99 -4.58 -15.52 6.34
N VAL A 100 -4.86 -16.35 5.32
CA VAL A 100 -3.96 -17.43 4.90
C VAL A 100 -2.92 -16.87 3.93
N VAL A 101 -1.64 -17.09 4.24
CA VAL A 101 -0.54 -16.75 3.33
C VAL A 101 -0.38 -17.85 2.31
N VAL A 102 -0.33 -17.49 1.04
CA VAL A 102 -0.11 -18.41 -0.07
C VAL A 102 1.09 -17.99 -0.91
N ARG A 103 1.67 -18.95 -1.60
CA ARG A 103 2.80 -18.78 -2.52
C ARG A 103 2.51 -19.45 -3.85
N SER A 104 2.84 -18.74 -4.92
CA SER A 104 2.93 -19.28 -6.27
C SER A 104 4.38 -19.30 -6.72
N THR A 105 4.77 -20.32 -7.49
CA THR A 105 6.09 -20.44 -8.14
C THR A 105 5.98 -20.54 -9.66
N ASP A 106 4.78 -20.34 -10.21
CA ASP A 106 4.46 -20.50 -11.63
C ASP A 106 3.75 -19.26 -12.22
N ALA A 107 4.12 -18.08 -11.71
CA ALA A 107 3.61 -16.76 -12.11
C ALA A 107 2.13 -16.53 -11.79
N GLY A 108 1.64 -17.13 -10.70
CA GLY A 108 0.28 -16.95 -10.17
C GLY A 108 -0.76 -17.91 -10.74
N ARG A 109 -0.35 -18.98 -11.44
CA ARG A 109 -1.30 -19.96 -12.00
C ARG A 109 -1.81 -20.90 -10.91
N ILE A 110 -0.90 -21.41 -10.09
CA ILE A 110 -1.20 -22.25 -8.93
C ILE A 110 -0.68 -21.56 -7.67
N TRP A 111 -1.48 -21.65 -6.61
CA TRP A 111 -1.17 -21.10 -5.30
C TRP A 111 -1.24 -22.21 -4.27
N SER A 112 -0.18 -22.31 -3.47
CA SER A 112 -0.06 -23.27 -2.38
C SER A 112 -0.01 -22.52 -1.05
N GLN A 113 -0.64 -23.07 -0.01
CA GLN A 113 -0.55 -22.48 1.30
C GLN A 113 0.90 -22.50 1.80
N LEU A 114 1.36 -21.34 2.26
CA LEU A 114 2.67 -21.19 2.87
C LEU A 114 2.53 -21.41 4.38
N GLN A 115 3.48 -22.12 4.99
CA GLN A 115 3.46 -22.37 6.42
C GLN A 115 3.72 -21.06 7.18
N ALA A 116 2.67 -20.52 7.80
CA ALA A 116 2.70 -19.31 8.61
C ALA A 116 2.42 -19.64 10.09
N PRO A 117 2.82 -18.78 11.04
CA PRO A 117 2.53 -18.92 12.48
C PRO A 117 1.04 -18.83 12.89
N GLY A 118 0.13 -18.88 11.92
CA GLY A 118 -1.31 -18.75 12.06
C GLY A 118 -1.90 -17.84 10.97
N LEU A 119 -3.17 -17.47 11.15
CA LEU A 119 -3.83 -16.47 10.32
C LEU A 119 -3.25 -15.08 10.62
N VAL A 120 -2.90 -14.33 9.58
CA VAL A 120 -2.24 -13.02 9.69
C VAL A 120 -3.09 -11.93 9.04
N GLN A 121 -2.76 -10.67 9.34
CA GLN A 121 -3.52 -9.51 8.85
C GLN A 121 -2.78 -8.74 7.77
N SER A 122 -1.47 -8.91 7.69
CA SER A 122 -0.64 -8.29 6.67
C SER A 122 0.62 -9.11 6.47
N GLU A 123 1.10 -9.14 5.23
CA GLU A 123 2.32 -9.77 4.78
C GLU A 123 3.14 -8.81 3.91
N CYS A 124 4.46 -8.96 3.94
CA CYS A 124 5.33 -8.36 2.94
C CYS A 124 6.56 -9.24 2.71
N PHE A 125 6.86 -9.53 1.44
CA PHE A 125 8.03 -10.30 1.03
C PHE A 125 8.90 -9.44 0.13
N SER A 126 10.15 -9.18 0.53
CA SER A 126 11.07 -8.40 -0.29
C SER A 126 11.93 -9.28 -1.22
N SER A 127 12.02 -10.57 -0.94
CA SER A 127 12.80 -11.52 -1.72
C SER A 127 12.22 -12.95 -1.63
N LEU A 128 12.90 -13.92 -2.24
CA LEU A 128 12.58 -15.34 -2.07
C LEU A 128 12.88 -15.88 -0.67
N ARG A 129 13.70 -15.16 0.10
CA ARG A 129 14.18 -15.58 1.42
C ARG A 129 13.60 -14.74 2.55
N ASP A 130 13.45 -13.45 2.30
CA ASP A 130 13.11 -12.44 3.30
C ASP A 130 11.63 -12.07 3.22
N GLY A 131 10.97 -12.16 4.36
CA GLY A 131 9.55 -11.86 4.48
C GLY A 131 9.14 -11.57 5.92
N TRP A 132 8.04 -10.84 6.04
CA TRP A 132 7.47 -10.40 7.30
C TRP A 132 5.97 -10.64 7.29
N LEU A 133 5.45 -11.13 8.41
CA LEU A 133 4.02 -11.24 8.66
C LEU A 133 3.68 -10.44 9.90
N ALA A 134 2.51 -9.82 9.92
CA ALA A 134 2.04 -9.10 11.07
C ALA A 134 0.66 -9.59 11.48
N ARG A 135 0.51 -9.76 12.80
CA ARG A 135 -0.75 -10.15 13.43
C ARG A 135 -0.81 -9.55 14.81
N ALA A 136 -1.93 -8.89 15.12
CA ALA A 136 -2.11 -8.13 16.35
C ALA A 136 -0.89 -7.20 16.56
N GLY A 137 -0.36 -7.10 17.78
CA GLY A 137 0.85 -6.31 18.08
C GLY A 137 2.18 -7.04 17.87
N SER A 138 2.24 -8.05 17.00
CA SER A 138 3.45 -8.85 16.74
C SER A 138 3.82 -8.86 15.26
N VAL A 139 5.13 -8.94 15.00
CA VAL A 139 5.71 -9.19 13.68
C VAL A 139 6.47 -10.51 13.73
N TRP A 140 6.37 -11.30 12.67
CA TRP A 140 7.16 -12.50 12.45
C TRP A 140 8.05 -12.28 11.26
N THR A 141 9.31 -12.68 11.38
CA THR A 141 10.34 -12.50 10.36
C THR A 141 10.86 -13.85 9.88
N THR A 142 11.06 -13.98 8.57
CA THR A 142 11.80 -15.08 7.94
C THR A 142 12.97 -14.53 7.13
N HIS A 143 14.08 -15.29 7.11
CA HIS A 143 15.25 -15.08 6.24
C HIS A 143 15.67 -16.36 5.46
N ASP A 144 14.82 -17.39 5.50
CA ASP A 144 15.07 -18.71 4.91
C ASP A 144 13.95 -19.17 3.96
N GLY A 145 13.14 -18.23 3.48
CA GLY A 145 12.05 -18.50 2.54
C GLY A 145 10.82 -19.10 3.22
N ALA A 146 10.53 -18.64 4.44
CA ALA A 146 9.43 -19.04 5.31
C ALA A 146 9.50 -20.50 5.77
N ARG A 147 10.71 -21.05 5.94
CA ARG A 147 10.89 -22.34 6.60
C ARG A 147 10.82 -22.18 8.11
N THR A 148 11.34 -21.06 8.62
CA THR A 148 11.27 -20.68 10.02
C THR A 148 10.79 -19.25 10.20
N TRP A 149 10.18 -18.97 11.35
CA TRP A 149 9.64 -17.66 11.69
C TRP A 149 10.08 -17.26 13.09
N VAL A 150 10.70 -16.09 13.22
CA VAL A 150 11.08 -15.49 14.51
C VAL A 150 10.04 -14.44 14.88
N ARG A 151 9.40 -14.58 16.05
CA ARG A 151 8.39 -13.65 16.54
C ARG A 151 9.00 -12.53 17.36
N LEU A 152 8.62 -11.29 17.06
CA LEU A 152 8.87 -10.13 17.89
C LEU A 152 7.55 -9.45 18.29
N ARG A 153 7.38 -9.18 19.59
CA ARG A 153 6.21 -8.46 20.11
C ARG A 153 6.55 -6.99 20.27
N LEU A 154 5.83 -6.13 19.53
CA LEU A 154 6.08 -4.69 19.50
C LEU A 154 4.97 -3.89 20.20
N ARG A 155 3.74 -4.43 20.23
CA ARG A 155 2.56 -3.76 20.79
C ARG A 155 1.61 -4.72 21.53
N PRO A 156 0.68 -4.18 22.34
CA PRO A 156 -0.52 -4.88 22.79
C PRO A 156 -1.40 -5.34 21.61
N SER A 157 -2.25 -6.34 21.83
CA SER A 157 -2.80 -7.19 20.76
C SER A 157 -4.04 -6.69 20.01
N SER A 158 -4.54 -5.48 20.27
CA SER A 158 -5.79 -4.99 19.68
C SER A 158 -5.64 -4.21 18.37
N ALA A 159 -4.43 -3.85 17.96
CA ALA A 159 -4.20 -3.03 16.77
C ALA A 159 -4.16 -3.85 15.47
N LEU A 160 -4.61 -3.24 14.36
CA LEU A 160 -4.55 -3.77 13.00
C LEU A 160 -3.22 -3.38 12.35
N PRO A 161 -2.35 -4.33 11.99
CA PRO A 161 -1.10 -4.03 11.33
C PRO A 161 -1.23 -3.93 9.80
N GLU A 162 -0.46 -3.03 9.21
CA GLU A 162 -0.18 -2.96 7.78
C GLU A 162 1.35 -2.91 7.60
N LEU A 163 1.90 -3.84 6.81
CA LEU A 163 3.31 -3.95 6.50
C LEU A 163 3.64 -3.35 5.13
N GLY A 164 4.82 -2.74 5.03
CA GLY A 164 5.47 -2.41 3.78
C GLY A 164 6.96 -2.72 3.88
N CYS A 165 7.56 -3.23 2.80
CA CYS A 165 8.95 -3.64 2.81
C CYS A 165 9.62 -3.45 1.44
N ARG A 166 10.92 -3.19 1.46
CA ARG A 166 11.77 -3.14 0.27
C ARG A 166 13.22 -3.39 0.63
N GLY A 167 13.81 -4.47 0.11
CA GLY A 167 15.12 -4.93 0.55
C GLY A 167 15.07 -5.35 2.03
N HIS A 168 15.96 -4.79 2.85
CA HIS A 168 16.02 -5.03 4.30
C HIS A 168 15.17 -4.04 5.12
N ASP A 169 14.57 -3.04 4.48
CA ASP A 169 13.72 -2.07 5.13
C ASP A 169 12.32 -2.62 5.29
N VAL A 170 11.79 -2.51 6.50
CA VAL A 170 10.45 -2.96 6.86
C VAL A 170 9.81 -1.91 7.74
N TRP A 171 8.60 -1.52 7.37
CA TRP A 171 7.80 -0.57 8.11
C TRP A 171 6.46 -1.21 8.42
N VAL A 172 5.95 -0.93 9.60
CA VAL A 172 4.67 -1.44 10.07
C VAL A 172 3.88 -0.31 10.70
N LEU A 173 2.68 -0.12 10.20
CA LEU A 173 1.68 0.80 10.73
C LEU A 173 0.67 -0.02 11.51
N TRP A 174 0.54 0.24 12.81
CA TRP A 174 -0.57 -0.27 13.62
C TRP A 174 -1.64 0.79 13.72
N ARG A 175 -2.85 0.44 13.30
CA ARG A 175 -4.05 1.27 13.43
C ARG A 175 -4.91 0.73 14.56
N GLU A 176 -5.41 1.63 15.37
CA GLU A 176 -6.27 1.38 16.54
C GLU A 176 -7.63 2.04 16.31
N GLY A 177 -8.47 2.10 17.35
CA GLY A 177 -9.77 2.76 17.25
C GLY A 177 -9.64 4.26 16.97
N ALA A 178 -10.62 4.81 16.26
CA ALA A 178 -10.78 6.25 16.10
C ALA A 178 -11.77 6.79 17.14
N ALA A 179 -11.42 7.91 17.76
CA ALA A 179 -12.28 8.63 18.70
C ALA A 179 -12.02 10.14 18.58
N ALA A 180 -13.07 10.94 18.78
CA ALA A 180 -12.99 12.41 18.72
C ALA A 180 -12.32 12.96 17.44
N GLY A 181 -12.55 12.31 16.29
CA GLY A 181 -12.01 12.74 15.00
C GLY A 181 -10.51 12.51 14.82
N THR A 182 -9.93 11.55 15.54
CA THR A 182 -8.54 11.12 15.39
C THR A 182 -8.40 9.63 15.64
N GLU A 183 -7.58 8.97 14.82
CA GLU A 183 -7.22 7.57 14.94
C GLU A 183 -6.02 7.38 15.88
N GLY A 184 -6.09 6.35 16.73
CA GLY A 184 -4.89 5.85 17.40
C GLY A 184 -4.01 5.09 16.41
N TYR A 185 -2.74 5.45 16.26
CA TYR A 185 -1.82 4.68 15.42
C TYR A 185 -0.36 4.81 15.84
N HIS A 186 0.44 3.87 15.34
CA HIS A 186 1.89 3.82 15.54
C HIS A 186 2.61 3.29 14.32
N VAL A 187 3.72 3.93 13.96
CA VAL A 187 4.62 3.41 12.94
C VAL A 187 5.93 2.98 13.56
N TYR A 188 6.31 1.74 13.32
CA TYR A 188 7.62 1.21 13.61
C TYR A 188 8.36 0.94 12.32
N ARG A 189 9.68 1.04 12.39
CA ARG A 189 10.56 0.67 11.28
C ARG A 189 11.70 -0.21 11.75
N SER A 190 12.13 -1.10 10.87
CA SER A 190 13.39 -1.83 10.91
C SER A 190 14.17 -1.56 9.62
N LEU A 191 15.49 -1.42 9.73
CA LEU A 191 16.41 -1.24 8.59
C LEU A 191 17.40 -2.41 8.47
N ASP A 192 17.23 -3.44 9.30
CA ASP A 192 18.12 -4.59 9.46
C ASP A 192 17.33 -5.90 9.31
N GLY A 193 16.34 -5.89 8.42
CA GLY A 193 15.54 -7.07 8.09
C GLY A 193 14.58 -7.53 9.19
N GLY A 194 14.26 -6.67 10.16
CA GLY A 194 13.37 -6.98 11.27
C GLY A 194 14.10 -7.43 12.55
N SER A 195 15.42 -7.32 12.62
CA SER A 195 16.21 -7.67 13.80
C SER A 195 16.05 -6.64 14.94
N SER A 196 15.98 -5.36 14.59
CA SER A 196 15.69 -4.26 15.53
C SER A 196 14.59 -3.34 15.00
N TRP A 197 13.77 -2.82 15.92
CA TRP A 197 12.61 -1.99 15.60
C TRP A 197 12.59 -0.72 16.42
N ARG A 198 12.24 0.39 15.77
CA ARG A 198 12.12 1.71 16.41
C ARG A 198 10.77 2.32 16.07
N ALA A 199 10.05 2.81 17.08
CA ALA A 199 8.89 3.65 16.87
C ALA A 199 9.34 5.01 16.32
N VAL A 200 8.72 5.46 15.23
CA VAL A 200 9.14 6.68 14.51
C VAL A 200 8.00 7.66 14.26
N LEU A 201 6.75 7.18 14.21
CA LEU A 201 5.56 8.04 14.16
C LEU A 201 4.50 7.50 15.13
N ALA A 202 3.62 8.38 15.60
CA ALA A 202 2.43 8.00 16.35
C ALA A 202 1.30 9.02 16.15
N SER A 203 0.10 8.67 16.59
CA SER A 203 -1.05 9.58 16.53
C SER A 203 -0.81 10.87 17.32
N PRO A 204 -1.50 11.98 16.95
CA PRO A 204 -1.27 13.31 17.54
C PRO A 204 -1.39 13.39 19.07
N PHE A 205 -2.15 12.48 19.71
CA PHE A 205 -2.28 12.45 21.17
C PHE A 205 -0.99 12.03 21.87
N GLN A 206 -0.09 11.36 21.16
CA GLN A 206 1.19 10.93 21.68
C GLN A 206 2.30 11.91 21.32
N ARG A 207 2.40 12.97 22.12
CA ARG A 207 3.29 14.12 21.90
C ARG A 207 4.80 13.82 21.80
N ARG A 208 5.23 12.56 21.94
CA ARG A 208 6.65 12.14 21.90
C ARG A 208 7.15 11.79 20.49
N LEU A 209 6.26 11.55 19.54
CA LEU A 209 6.62 11.19 18.17
C LEU A 209 5.91 12.11 17.19
N PRO A 210 6.51 12.39 16.02
CA PRO A 210 5.80 13.10 14.95
C PRO A 210 4.58 12.29 14.48
N ALA A 211 3.58 13.01 13.99
CA ALA A 211 2.34 12.43 13.48
C ALA A 211 2.25 12.54 11.96
N ILE A 212 1.56 11.57 11.33
CA ILE A 212 1.20 11.63 9.91
C ILE A 212 0.10 12.67 9.73
N SER A 213 -1.07 12.40 10.31
CA SER A 213 -2.25 13.26 10.36
C SER A 213 -3.19 12.77 11.49
N ASN A 214 -4.45 13.22 11.53
CA ASN A 214 -5.44 12.66 12.44
C ASN A 214 -5.73 11.19 12.13
N ASP A 215 -5.78 10.84 10.85
CA ASP A 215 -5.95 9.46 10.37
C ASP A 215 -4.73 9.06 9.54
N ALA A 216 -4.22 7.85 9.76
CA ALA A 216 -3.17 7.29 8.93
C ALA A 216 -3.78 6.71 7.65
N GLY A 217 -3.18 7.02 6.51
CA GLY A 217 -3.55 6.49 5.21
C GLY A 217 -2.51 5.51 4.68
N PRO A 218 -2.62 5.15 3.38
CA PRO A 218 -1.65 4.31 2.71
C PRO A 218 -0.23 4.84 2.83
N PHE A 219 0.76 3.94 2.80
CA PHE A 219 2.17 4.28 2.77
C PHE A 219 2.96 3.39 1.80
N ASN A 220 4.17 3.83 1.45
CA ASN A 220 5.04 3.09 0.54
C ASN A 220 6.50 3.19 0.99
N VAL A 221 7.17 2.03 0.98
CA VAL A 221 8.57 1.90 1.39
C VAL A 221 9.46 1.92 0.14
N LEU A 222 10.44 2.81 0.14
CA LEU A 222 11.35 3.04 -0.99
C LEU A 222 12.70 2.34 -0.80
N GLY A 223 12.97 1.84 0.41
CA GLY A 223 14.24 1.23 0.80
C GLY A 223 15.29 2.28 1.19
N ARG A 224 16.42 1.83 1.75
CA ARG A 224 17.53 2.70 2.19
C ARG A 224 17.12 3.78 3.20
N GLY A 225 16.20 3.44 4.10
CA GLY A 225 15.61 4.31 5.10
C GLY A 225 14.46 5.19 4.60
N ALA A 226 14.14 5.18 3.31
CA ALA A 226 13.14 6.08 2.75
C ALA A 226 11.72 5.47 2.75
N ALA A 227 10.74 6.27 3.17
CA ALA A 227 9.33 5.92 3.16
C ALA A 227 8.45 7.16 3.00
N VAL A 228 7.28 6.98 2.38
CA VAL A 228 6.26 8.02 2.18
C VAL A 228 4.94 7.54 2.76
N PHE A 229 4.33 8.40 3.57
CA PHE A 229 3.05 8.19 4.24
C PHE A 229 2.06 9.21 3.72
N SER A 230 0.80 8.81 3.63
CA SER A 230 -0.31 9.71 3.48
C SER A 230 -1.20 9.67 4.72
N GLY A 231 -1.96 10.73 4.96
CA GLY A 231 -2.96 10.76 6.01
C GLY A 231 -4.00 11.84 5.74
N SER A 232 -5.11 11.78 6.47
CA SER A 232 -6.21 12.72 6.33
C SER A 232 -6.56 13.39 7.66
N CYS A 233 -7.23 14.52 7.58
CA CYS A 233 -7.87 15.17 8.70
C CYS A 233 -9.25 15.65 8.26
N SER A 234 -10.27 14.84 8.53
CA SER A 234 -11.66 15.19 8.21
C SER A 234 -12.17 16.49 8.84
N PRO A 235 -11.88 16.82 10.12
CA PRO A 235 -12.37 18.06 10.72
C PRO A 235 -11.55 19.30 10.30
N CYS A 236 -10.38 19.14 9.69
CA CYS A 236 -9.52 20.26 9.33
C CYS A 236 -10.11 21.10 8.20
N ASP A 237 -9.98 22.42 8.34
CA ASP A 237 -10.38 23.44 7.37
C ASP A 237 -11.86 23.38 6.93
N GLY A 238 -12.72 22.63 7.61
CA GLY A 238 -14.17 22.52 7.32
C GLY A 238 -14.54 21.63 6.12
N PHE A 239 -13.58 21.25 5.27
CA PHE A 239 -13.78 20.38 4.10
C PHE A 239 -12.90 19.13 4.10
N GLY A 240 -12.03 18.98 5.09
CA GLY A 240 -11.08 17.88 5.21
C GLY A 240 -9.78 18.14 4.43
N THR A 241 -8.64 17.76 5.00
CA THR A 241 -7.33 17.90 4.34
C THR A 241 -6.62 16.57 4.20
N ALA A 242 -5.70 16.47 3.25
CA ALA A 242 -4.79 15.34 3.16
C ALA A 242 -3.33 15.76 3.13
N THR A 243 -2.52 14.99 3.84
CA THR A 243 -1.12 15.24 4.15
C THR A 243 -0.26 14.14 3.54
N ILE A 244 0.89 14.51 3.00
CA ILE A 244 2.00 13.63 2.68
C ILE A 244 3.12 13.88 3.69
N VAL A 245 3.62 12.81 4.31
CA VAL A 245 4.76 12.83 5.22
C VAL A 245 5.81 11.88 4.68
N ARG A 246 7.06 12.34 4.55
CA ARG A 246 8.15 11.49 4.06
C ARG A 246 9.38 11.56 4.93
N THR A 247 10.16 10.49 4.91
CA THR A 247 11.50 10.40 5.47
C THR A 247 12.45 9.83 4.43
N LEU A 248 13.70 10.28 4.46
CA LEU A 248 14.80 9.77 3.63
C LEU A 248 15.96 9.21 4.48
N ASP A 249 15.80 9.21 5.80
CA ASP A 249 16.88 8.96 6.78
C ASP A 249 16.46 7.92 7.84
N GLY A 250 15.56 7.01 7.49
CA GLY A 250 15.12 5.95 8.39
C GLY A 250 14.27 6.45 9.55
N GLY A 251 13.52 7.54 9.33
CA GLY A 251 12.66 8.17 10.33
C GLY A 251 13.44 8.93 11.40
N ALA A 252 14.63 9.45 11.08
CA ALA A 252 15.32 10.40 11.97
C ALA A 252 14.72 11.82 11.82
N SER A 253 14.32 12.17 10.59
CA SER A 253 13.56 13.39 10.29
C SER A 253 12.41 13.09 9.33
N PHE A 254 11.39 13.95 9.39
CA PHE A 254 10.21 13.88 8.55
C PHE A 254 9.92 15.23 7.91
N ARG A 255 9.62 15.23 6.62
CA ARG A 255 9.11 16.39 5.87
C ARG A 255 7.63 16.22 5.63
N ARG A 256 6.85 17.25 5.95
CA ARG A 256 5.40 17.28 5.82
C ARG A 256 4.98 18.26 4.73
N SER A 257 3.96 17.87 3.96
CA SER A 257 3.24 18.73 3.02
C SER A 257 1.74 18.42 3.13
N THR A 258 0.87 19.43 3.16
CA THR A 258 -0.60 19.26 3.18
C THR A 258 -1.21 19.87 1.91
N PRO A 259 -0.97 19.27 0.72
CA PRO A 259 -1.30 19.90 -0.55
C PRO A 259 -2.78 19.77 -0.93
N PHE A 260 -3.56 18.95 -0.23
CA PHE A 260 -4.94 18.65 -0.61
C PHE A 260 -5.96 19.25 0.36
N ARG A 261 -6.99 19.85 -0.23
CA ARG A 261 -8.17 20.39 0.43
C ARG A 261 -9.42 19.77 -0.20
N GLY A 262 -10.26 19.13 0.59
CA GLY A 262 -11.47 18.45 0.12
C GLY A 262 -11.23 17.09 -0.52
N TYR A 263 -10.06 16.47 -0.31
CA TYR A 263 -9.72 15.16 -0.87
C TYR A 263 -9.16 14.21 0.19
N VAL A 264 -9.30 12.91 -0.04
CA VAL A 264 -8.78 11.83 0.81
C VAL A 264 -7.90 10.89 -0.02
N PRO A 265 -6.69 10.55 0.44
CA PRO A 265 -5.80 9.63 -0.26
C PRO A 265 -6.30 8.20 -0.09
N SER A 266 -6.36 7.45 -1.19
CA SER A 266 -6.84 6.06 -1.19
C SER A 266 -5.77 5.05 -1.63
N ALA A 267 -4.78 5.48 -2.42
CA ALA A 267 -3.63 4.66 -2.79
C ALA A 267 -2.44 5.53 -3.21
N LEU A 268 -1.21 5.06 -3.00
CA LEU A 268 -0.02 5.76 -3.45
C LEU A 268 1.05 4.80 -3.97
N SER A 269 1.87 5.29 -4.90
CA SER A 269 3.00 4.55 -5.47
C SER A 269 4.13 5.53 -5.75
N PHE A 270 5.27 5.35 -5.10
CA PHE A 270 6.47 6.14 -5.35
C PHE A 270 7.56 5.24 -5.93
N VAL A 271 8.15 5.66 -7.05
CA VAL A 271 9.26 4.92 -7.67
C VAL A 271 10.60 5.31 -7.06
N ASP A 272 10.67 6.52 -6.51
CA ASP A 272 11.78 7.04 -5.72
C ASP A 272 11.34 8.18 -4.79
N ALA A 273 12.30 8.84 -4.15
CA ALA A 273 12.09 9.90 -3.16
C ALA A 273 11.41 11.17 -3.71
N ALA A 274 11.36 11.34 -5.03
CA ALA A 274 10.85 12.53 -5.71
C ALA A 274 9.61 12.21 -6.57
N ARG A 275 9.64 11.11 -7.31
CA ARG A 275 8.62 10.74 -8.30
C ARG A 275 7.61 9.77 -7.70
N GLY A 276 6.36 10.20 -7.65
CA GLY A 276 5.27 9.36 -7.15
C GLY A 276 3.90 9.78 -7.64
N TRP A 277 2.94 8.89 -7.40
CA TRP A 277 1.54 9.06 -7.76
C TRP A 277 0.65 8.77 -6.57
N LEU A 278 -0.45 9.50 -6.51
CA LEU A 278 -1.45 9.39 -5.46
C LEU A 278 -2.83 9.35 -6.10
N VAL A 279 -3.65 8.37 -5.72
CA VAL A 279 -5.08 8.36 -6.02
C VAL A 279 -5.80 9.00 -4.86
N THR A 280 -6.72 9.92 -5.16
CA THR A 280 -7.59 10.55 -4.16
C THR A 280 -9.05 10.49 -4.58
N GLY A 281 -9.94 10.33 -3.61
CA GLY A 281 -11.37 10.60 -3.73
C GLY A 281 -11.75 11.98 -3.18
N ALA A 282 -12.95 12.44 -3.48
CA ALA A 282 -13.56 13.60 -2.81
C ALA A 282 -13.80 13.27 -1.33
N HIS A 283 -13.49 14.21 -0.44
CA HIS A 283 -13.89 14.09 0.96
C HIS A 283 -15.40 14.28 1.09
N ALA A 284 -16.06 13.55 1.99
CA ALA A 284 -17.52 13.57 2.13
C ALA A 284 -18.09 14.97 2.44
N ALA A 285 -17.33 15.81 3.14
CA ALA A 285 -17.69 17.19 3.45
C ALA A 285 -17.36 18.20 2.33
N SER A 286 -16.77 17.77 1.22
CA SER A 286 -16.39 18.66 0.12
C SER A 286 -17.51 18.77 -0.92
N ALA A 287 -17.59 19.92 -1.61
CA ALA A 287 -18.46 20.10 -2.78
C ALA A 287 -17.93 19.39 -4.05
N ALA A 288 -16.84 18.61 -3.94
CA ALA A 288 -16.23 17.96 -5.10
C ALA A 288 -17.11 16.80 -5.61
N PRO A 289 -17.06 16.48 -6.93
CA PRO A 289 -17.90 15.43 -7.49
C PRO A 289 -17.53 14.07 -6.87
N ALA A 290 -18.42 13.50 -6.05
CA ALA A 290 -18.20 12.23 -5.34
C ALA A 290 -18.02 11.01 -6.25
N ARG A 291 -18.12 11.17 -7.58
CA ARG A 291 -18.10 10.08 -8.56
C ARG A 291 -16.77 9.92 -9.32
N LEU A 292 -15.73 10.68 -8.97
CA LEU A 292 -14.44 10.64 -9.67
C LEU A 292 -13.28 10.35 -8.72
N GLY A 293 -12.41 9.43 -9.11
CA GLY A 293 -11.06 9.33 -8.58
C GLY A 293 -10.11 10.23 -9.37
N ILE A 294 -9.18 10.87 -8.66
CA ILE A 294 -8.16 11.74 -9.24
C ILE A 294 -6.79 11.11 -9.01
N LEU A 295 -6.04 10.91 -10.08
CA LEU A 295 -4.64 10.53 -10.02
C LEU A 295 -3.77 11.78 -10.12
N TRP A 296 -2.95 11.98 -9.10
CA TRP A 296 -1.98 13.05 -9.00
C TRP A 296 -0.58 12.52 -9.22
N ARG A 297 0.29 13.34 -9.80
CA ARG A 297 1.71 13.06 -10.00
C ARG A 297 2.54 14.09 -9.26
N SER A 298 3.56 13.63 -8.55
CA SER A 298 4.61 14.45 -7.95
C SER A 298 5.96 14.18 -8.61
N VAL A 299 6.79 15.22 -8.65
CA VAL A 299 8.18 15.17 -9.13
C VAL A 299 9.18 15.66 -8.07
N ASP A 300 8.70 15.98 -6.87
CA ASP A 300 9.47 16.59 -5.78
C ASP A 300 9.19 15.93 -4.41
N GLY A 301 8.58 14.75 -4.39
CA GLY A 301 8.36 13.99 -3.16
C GLY A 301 7.11 14.41 -2.40
N GLY A 302 6.09 14.90 -3.12
CA GLY A 302 4.80 15.31 -2.56
C GLY A 302 4.73 16.76 -2.11
N HIS A 303 5.71 17.59 -2.45
CA HIS A 303 5.66 19.03 -2.18
C HIS A 303 4.70 19.73 -3.15
N SER A 304 4.79 19.40 -4.44
CA SER A 304 3.84 19.81 -5.47
C SER A 304 3.26 18.60 -6.20
N LEU A 305 1.98 18.71 -6.56
CA LEU A 305 1.25 17.67 -7.27
C LEU A 305 0.45 18.27 -8.42
N ARG A 306 0.44 17.55 -9.54
CA ARG A 306 -0.37 17.87 -10.72
C ARG A 306 -1.33 16.71 -10.99
N SER A 307 -2.61 17.00 -11.19
CA SER A 307 -3.56 15.97 -11.63
C SER A 307 -3.22 15.54 -13.05
N VAL A 308 -3.03 14.25 -13.27
CA VAL A 308 -2.75 13.66 -14.59
C VAL A 308 -3.94 12.90 -15.15
N LEU A 309 -4.89 12.52 -14.30
CA LEU A 309 -6.11 11.81 -14.71
C LEU A 309 -7.25 12.08 -13.72
N ARG A 310 -8.46 12.23 -14.25
CA ARG A 310 -9.73 12.23 -13.49
C ARG A 310 -10.65 11.22 -14.16
N SER A 311 -11.09 10.20 -13.44
CA SER A 311 -11.86 9.11 -14.04
C SER A 311 -12.85 8.49 -13.05
N PRO A 312 -14.08 8.17 -13.48
CA PRO A 312 -15.01 7.40 -12.66
C PRO A 312 -14.52 5.96 -12.44
N LEU A 313 -13.60 5.45 -13.26
CA LEU A 313 -13.03 4.11 -13.08
C LEU A 313 -12.14 4.01 -11.83
N LEU A 314 -11.60 5.14 -11.38
CA LEU A 314 -10.80 5.26 -10.17
C LEU A 314 -11.61 5.72 -8.95
N ALA A 315 -12.94 5.84 -9.08
CA ALA A 315 -13.77 6.22 -7.95
C ALA A 315 -13.61 5.18 -6.82
N PRO A 316 -13.40 5.64 -5.56
CA PRO A 316 -13.32 4.78 -4.41
C PRO A 316 -14.68 4.19 -4.02
#